data_AF-A0A3Q1FEE8-F1
#
_entry.id   AF-A0A3Q1FEE8-F1
#
_cell.length_a   1.000
_cell.length_b   1.000
_cell.length_c   1.000
_cell.angle_alpha   90.00
_cell.angle_beta   90.00
_cell.angle_gamma   90.00
#
_symmetry.space_group_name_H-M   'P 1'
#
loop_
_entity.id
_entity.type
_entity.pdbx_description
1 polymer ?
#
loop_
_entity_poly.entity_id
_entity_poly.type
_entity_poly.pdbx_seq_one_letter_code
_entity_poly.pdbx_strand_id
1 'polypeptide(L)'
;DEWLKIQPEAQYKDDLERDCCLDGLSDTSVSYTCERRSEYILEGASCVNAFLNCCKTMENERADRKEDSLQLARSKRRGKKGV
;
A
#
# COMPACT_ATOMS: atom_id res chain seq x y z
N ASP A 1 6.69 -11.99 4.54
CA ASP A 1 5.79 -10.89 4.17
C ASP A 1 6.47 -9.54 4.23
N GLU A 2 6.70 -8.93 3.07
CA GLU A 2 7.25 -7.57 2.91
C GLU A 2 6.24 -6.47 3.29
N TRP A 3 5.21 -6.82 4.06
CA TRP A 3 4.20 -5.92 4.62
C TRP A 3 4.65 -5.32 5.96
N LEU A 4 5.63 -5.93 6.62
CA LEU A 4 6.05 -5.54 7.98
C LEU A 4 6.96 -4.31 8.05
N LYS A 5 7.47 -3.81 6.92
CA LYS A 5 8.51 -2.76 6.92
C LYS A 5 7.97 -1.36 7.24
N ILE A 6 6.66 -1.12 7.10
CA ILE A 6 6.14 0.25 7.01
C ILE A 6 5.25 0.64 8.18
N GLN A 7 4.71 -0.35 8.90
CA GLN A 7 3.81 -0.21 10.07
C GLN A 7 3.19 1.18 10.27
N PRO A 8 2.44 1.71 9.28
CA PRO A 8 1.92 3.07 9.34
C PRO A 8 0.81 3.20 10.40
N GLU A 9 0.23 2.09 10.85
CA GLU A 9 -0.73 2.03 11.95
C GLU A 9 -0.11 2.48 13.28
N ALA A 10 1.19 2.29 13.48
CA ALA A 10 1.85 2.57 14.76
C ALA A 10 1.86 4.07 15.13
N GLN A 11 1.57 4.96 14.18
CA GLN A 11 1.48 6.40 14.41
C GLN A 11 0.17 6.84 15.09
N TYR A 12 -0.87 5.99 15.07
CA TYR A 12 -2.17 6.30 15.64
C TYR A 12 -2.29 5.83 17.09
N LYS A 13 -2.58 6.79 17.98
CA LYS A 13 -2.82 6.51 19.41
C LYS A 13 -4.22 5.98 19.66
N ASP A 14 -5.18 6.46 18.88
CA ASP A 14 -6.56 6.03 18.95
C ASP A 14 -6.76 4.67 18.27
N ASP A 15 -7.54 3.81 18.92
CA ASP A 15 -7.78 2.44 18.46
C ASP A 15 -8.59 2.41 17.16
N LEU A 16 -9.58 3.29 17.04
CA LEU A 16 -10.40 3.40 15.83
C LEU A 16 -9.55 3.85 14.65
N GLU A 17 -8.70 4.86 14.82
CA GLU A 17 -7.80 5.31 13.75
C GLU A 17 -6.81 4.22 13.31
N ARG A 18 -6.31 3.40 14.24
CA ARG A 18 -5.47 2.23 13.88
C ARG A 18 -6.23 1.21 13.07
N ASP A 19 -7.43 0.84 13.49
CA ASP A 19 -8.25 -0.15 12.78
C ASP A 19 -8.56 0.35 11.36
N CYS A 20 -8.92 1.62 11.22
CA CYS A 20 -9.14 2.25 9.91
C CYS A 20 -7.88 2.28 9.04
N CYS A 21 -6.70 2.49 9.63
CA CYS A 21 -5.44 2.37 8.92
C CYS A 21 -5.21 0.95 8.40
N LEU A 22 -5.42 -0.08 9.24
CA LEU A 22 -5.29 -1.49 8.87
C LEU A 22 -6.26 -1.88 7.73
N ASP A 23 -7.48 -1.36 7.75
CA ASP A 23 -8.43 -1.51 6.64
C ASP A 23 -7.90 -0.87 5.34
N GLY A 24 -7.21 0.27 5.45
CA GLY A 24 -6.53 0.91 4.34
C GLY A 24 -5.41 0.05 3.73
N LEU A 25 -4.66 -0.66 4.57
CA LEU A 25 -3.57 -1.55 4.15
C LEU A 25 -4.05 -2.80 3.41
N SER A 26 -5.29 -3.22 3.68
CA SER A 26 -5.85 -4.46 3.15
C SER A 26 -5.90 -4.45 1.63
N ASP A 27 -5.53 -5.59 1.04
CA ASP A 27 -5.61 -5.78 -0.40
C ASP A 27 -7.06 -6.00 -0.84
N THR A 28 -7.45 -5.39 -1.96
CA THR A 28 -8.78 -5.56 -2.52
C THR A 28 -8.65 -6.25 -3.87
N SER A 29 -9.49 -7.27 -4.08
CA SER A 29 -9.52 -8.04 -5.33
C SER A 29 -9.91 -7.20 -6.55
N VAL A 30 -10.51 -6.02 -6.32
CA VAL A 30 -10.88 -5.03 -7.33
C VAL A 30 -10.00 -3.79 -7.13
N SER A 31 -9.34 -3.33 -8.20
CA SER A 31 -8.46 -2.15 -8.19
C SER A 31 -9.26 -0.84 -8.06
N TYR A 32 -9.95 -0.64 -6.96
CA TYR A 32 -10.55 0.64 -6.61
C TYR A 32 -9.53 1.51 -5.90
N THR A 33 -9.51 2.79 -6.28
CA THR A 33 -8.63 3.78 -5.67
C THR A 33 -8.96 3.94 -4.19
N CYS A 34 -7.98 4.39 -3.40
CA CYS A 34 -8.17 4.67 -1.99
C CYS A 34 -9.36 5.62 -1.73
N GLU A 35 -9.58 6.62 -2.57
CA GLU A 35 -10.71 7.55 -2.47
C GLU A 35 -12.05 6.82 -2.58
N ARG A 36 -12.19 5.96 -3.58
CA ARG A 36 -13.44 5.21 -3.78
C ARG A 36 -13.71 4.23 -2.64
N ARG A 37 -12.66 3.63 -2.07
CA ARG A 37 -12.79 2.75 -0.91
C ARG A 37 -13.20 3.54 0.35
N SER A 38 -12.75 4.79 0.47
CA SER A 38 -13.07 5.64 1.62
C SER A 38 -14.52 6.12 1.67
N GLU A 39 -15.25 6.08 0.54
CA GLU A 39 -16.68 6.44 0.47
C GLU A 39 -17.58 5.54 1.33
N TYR A 40 -17.10 4.35 1.71
CA TYR A 40 -17.86 3.37 2.50
C TYR A 40 -17.54 3.42 4.00
N ILE A 41 -16.67 4.33 4.43
CA ILE A 41 -16.26 4.49 5.82
C ILE A 41 -17.26 5.42 6.51
N LEU A 42 -17.90 4.92 7.59
CA LEU A 42 -18.98 5.59 8.31
C LEU A 42 -18.56 6.10 9.69
N GLU A 43 -17.37 5.71 10.15
CA GLU A 43 -16.80 5.91 11.47
C GLU A 43 -16.35 7.37 11.71
N GLY A 44 -16.32 8.18 10.65
CA GLY A 44 -16.09 9.63 10.71
C GLY A 44 -14.79 10.07 10.02
N ALA A 45 -14.59 11.39 10.00
CA ALA A 45 -13.51 12.02 9.22
C ALA A 45 -12.10 11.60 9.65
N SER A 46 -11.89 11.35 10.95
CA SER A 46 -10.59 10.90 11.47
C SER A 46 -10.26 9.48 10.96
N CYS A 47 -11.22 8.55 10.99
CA CYS A 47 -11.08 7.23 10.39
C CYS A 47 -10.87 7.29 8.87
N VAL A 48 -11.64 8.09 8.14
CA VAL A 48 -11.46 8.30 6.68
C VAL A 48 -10.03 8.77 6.37
N ASN A 49 -9.51 9.74 7.14
CA ASN A 49 -8.15 10.23 6.97
C ASN A 49 -7.10 9.17 7.29
N ALA A 50 -7.29 8.40 8.36
CA ALA A 50 -6.38 7.32 8.72
C ALA A 50 -6.32 6.24 7.65
N PHE A 51 -7.49 5.81 7.17
CA PHE A 51 -7.63 4.88 6.06
C PHE A 51 -6.93 5.36 4.80
N LEU A 52 -7.19 6.61 4.37
CA LEU A 52 -6.62 7.15 3.13
C LEU A 52 -5.09 7.25 3.20
N ASN A 53 -4.55 7.64 4.35
CA ASN A 53 -3.11 7.72 4.56
C ASN A 53 -2.46 6.34 4.38
N CYS A 54 -2.97 5.34 5.09
CA CYS A 54 -2.41 3.99 5.04
C CYS A 54 -2.63 3.30 3.69
N CYS A 55 -3.79 3.50 3.07
CA CYS A 55 -4.08 2.97 1.74
C CYS A 55 -3.10 3.51 0.68
N LYS A 56 -2.88 4.83 0.64
CA LYS A 56 -1.95 5.46 -0.32
C LYS A 56 -0.50 5.04 -0.10
N THR A 57 -0.11 4.89 1.16
CA THR A 57 1.19 4.33 1.53
C THR A 57 1.38 2.96 0.88
N MET A 58 0.37 2.08 0.96
CA MET A 58 0.43 0.77 0.34
C MET A 58 0.39 0.78 -1.19
N GLU A 59 -0.37 1.69 -1.81
CA GLU A 59 -0.37 1.82 -3.27
C GLU A 59 1.01 2.22 -3.79
N ASN A 60 1.68 3.17 -3.14
CA ASN A 60 3.04 3.59 -3.50
C ASN A 60 4.05 2.44 -3.37
N GLU A 61 4.04 1.70 -2.27
CA GLU A 61 4.94 0.55 -2.09
C GLU A 61 4.75 -0.53 -3.16
N ARG A 62 3.51 -0.80 -3.54
CA ARG A 62 3.22 -1.76 -4.61
C ARG A 62 3.73 -1.24 -5.95
N ALA A 63 3.62 0.06 -6.21
CA ALA A 63 4.17 0.69 -7.40
C ALA A 63 5.69 0.61 -7.44
N ASP A 64 6.36 0.92 -6.32
CA ASP A 64 7.82 0.86 -6.18
C ASP A 64 8.34 -0.57 -6.38
N ARG A 65 7.72 -1.56 -5.73
CA ARG A 65 8.10 -2.98 -5.94
C ARG A 65 7.87 -3.45 -7.38
N LYS A 66 6.83 -2.95 -8.05
CA LYS A 66 6.58 -3.25 -9.46
C LYS A 66 7.65 -2.62 -10.34
N GLU A 67 8.08 -1.40 -10.05
CA GLU A 67 9.21 -0.76 -10.73
C GLU A 67 10.51 -1.55 -10.54
N ASP A 68 10.86 -1.91 -9.30
CA ASP A 68 12.06 -2.72 -8.99
C ASP A 68 12.06 -4.06 -9.74
N SER A 69 10.91 -4.73 -9.78
CA SER A 69 10.74 -5.98 -10.51
C SER A 69 10.97 -5.80 -12.02
N LEU A 70 10.50 -4.68 -12.59
CA LEU A 70 10.72 -4.34 -13.99
C LEU A 70 12.18 -3.99 -14.29
N GLN A 71 12.88 -3.29 -13.38
CA GLN A 71 14.31 -2.99 -13.49
C GLN A 71 15.16 -4.27 -13.48
N LEU A 72 14.87 -5.20 -12.56
CA LEU A 72 15.57 -6.48 -12.49
C LEU A 72 15.40 -7.32 -13.76
N ALA A 73 14.20 -7.33 -14.35
CA ALA A 73 13.93 -8.04 -15.60
C ALA A 73 14.73 -7.46 -16.79
N ARG A 74 14.93 -6.14 -16.83
CA ARG A 74 15.72 -5.46 -17.86
C ARG A 74 17.22 -5.74 -17.78
N SER A 75 17.77 -5.81 -16.56
CA SER A 75 19.20 -6.08 -16.35
C SER A 75 19.65 -7.49 -16.73
N LYS A 76 18.72 -8.48 -16.75
CA LYS A 76 19.03 -9.86 -17.19
C LYS A 76 19.35 -10.01 -18.68
N ARG A 77 19.10 -9.00 -19.52
CA ARG A 77 19.40 -9.08 -20.97
C ARG A 77 20.83 -8.66 -21.36
N ARG A 78 21.69 -8.31 -20.41
CA ARG A 78 23.10 -7.90 -20.68
C ARG A 78 24.16 -8.94 -20.29
N GLY A 79 23.78 -10.21 -20.09
CA GLY A 79 24.69 -11.27 -19.62
C GLY A 79 24.77 -12.54 -20.48
N LYS A 80 24.53 -12.47 -21.80
CA LYS A 80 24.79 -13.60 -22.72
C LYS A 80 25.39 -13.12 -24.04
N LYS A 81 26.68 -12.84 -24.04
CA LYS A 81 27.57 -12.99 -25.20
C LYS A 81 28.88 -13.58 -24.69
N GLY A 82 29.11 -14.85 -25.01
CA GLY A 82 30.22 -15.65 -24.53
C GLY A 82 29.96 -17.12 -24.83
N VAL A 83 29.82 -17.46 -26.11
CA VAL A 83 30.11 -18.77 -26.72
C VAL A 83 31.02 -18.47 -27.89
#